data_AF-A0A1M6AHV9-F1
#
_entry.id   AF-A0A1M6AHV9-F1
#
_cell.length_a   1.000
_cell.length_b   1.000
_cell.length_c   1.000
_cell.angle_alpha   90.00
_cell.angle_beta   90.00
_cell.angle_gamma   90.00
#
_symmetry.space_group_name_H-M   'P 1'
#
loop_
_entity.id
_entity.type
_entity.pdbx_description
1 polymer ?
#
loop_
_entity_poly.entity_id
_entity_poly.type
_entity_poly.pdbx_seq_one_letter_code
_entity_poly.pdbx_strand_id
1 'polypeptide(L)'
;MAEFTVNDILQNVDVGCVIPLIVEVKDEELPIIFIKDYESNLHNIEDECIVGIKSSNIENKDIMLYLLMLKFGEDYEAIYDIWFNYGLEGHREFLNTIKYKDRILIDFRSEDNERIKTIEIQNTIKGDLQKYIDNSEDEIIAKEGKVSNVITLGKIKKYKSWDENKMNDLIDKVCGDYDSIEDLWLNL
;
A
#
# COMPACT_ATOMS: atom_id res chain seq x y z
N MET A 1 14.54 -19.18 -5.57
CA MET A 1 13.98 -17.86 -5.92
C MET A 1 15.09 -17.07 -6.57
N ALA A 2 14.81 -16.26 -7.58
CA ALA A 2 15.81 -15.32 -8.09
C ALA A 2 16.02 -14.23 -7.02
N GLU A 3 17.27 -13.95 -6.67
CA GLU A 3 17.61 -12.81 -5.81
C GLU A 3 17.47 -11.55 -6.66
N PHE A 4 16.39 -10.81 -6.45
CA PHE A 4 16.20 -9.51 -7.07
C PHE A 4 16.71 -8.43 -6.13
N THR A 5 17.46 -7.48 -6.67
CA THR A 5 17.77 -6.23 -5.98
C THR A 5 16.58 -5.27 -6.07
N VAL A 6 16.56 -4.26 -5.19
CA VAL A 6 15.60 -3.16 -5.29
C VAL A 6 15.61 -2.54 -6.69
N ASN A 7 16.78 -2.37 -7.30
CA ASN A 7 16.89 -1.79 -8.64
C ASN A 7 16.26 -2.68 -9.72
N ASP A 8 16.37 -4.01 -9.61
CA ASP A 8 15.75 -4.92 -10.58
C ASP A 8 14.22 -4.83 -10.55
N ILE A 9 13.65 -4.60 -9.36
CA ILE A 9 12.21 -4.37 -9.18
C ILE A 9 11.83 -3.00 -9.77
N LEU A 10 12.51 -1.93 -9.37
CA LEU A 10 12.18 -0.56 -9.77
C LEU A 10 12.41 -0.27 -11.27
N GLN A 11 13.26 -1.05 -11.95
CA GLN A 11 13.43 -0.95 -13.41
C GLN A 11 12.15 -1.23 -14.18
N ASN A 12 11.26 -2.07 -13.65
CA ASN A 12 10.01 -2.47 -14.31
C ASN A 12 8.81 -1.62 -13.87
N VAL A 13 9.08 -0.51 -13.20
CA VAL A 13 8.07 0.34 -12.58
C VAL A 13 8.03 1.68 -13.30
N ASP A 14 6.82 2.13 -13.61
CA ASP A 14 6.59 3.41 -14.26
C ASP A 14 6.93 4.59 -13.33
N VAL A 15 7.25 5.73 -13.94
CA VAL A 15 7.45 6.99 -13.22
C VAL A 15 6.09 7.49 -12.71
N GLY A 16 6.04 8.00 -11.47
CA GLY A 16 4.82 8.38 -10.78
C GLY A 16 4.21 7.26 -9.93
N CYS A 17 4.94 6.16 -9.72
CA CYS A 17 4.46 5.02 -8.93
C CYS A 17 5.04 4.98 -7.52
N VAL A 18 4.23 4.44 -6.60
CA VAL A 18 4.61 4.19 -5.21
C VAL A 18 4.57 2.69 -4.94
N ILE A 19 5.63 2.16 -4.32
CA ILE A 19 5.81 0.72 -4.15
C ILE A 19 6.20 0.38 -2.72
N PRO A 20 5.40 -0.43 -2.00
CA PRO A 20 5.81 -1.01 -0.73
C PRO A 20 6.69 -2.24 -0.96
N LEU A 21 7.90 -2.26 -0.36
CA LEU A 21 8.78 -3.42 -0.37
C LEU A 21 9.29 -3.74 1.05
N ILE A 22 9.53 -5.01 1.31
CA ILE A 22 10.37 -5.44 2.44
C ILE A 22 11.78 -5.65 1.89
N VAL A 23 12.74 -4.94 2.46
CA VAL A 23 14.16 -5.02 2.10
C VAL A 23 14.93 -5.61 3.27
N GLU A 24 15.69 -6.66 3.01
CA GLU A 24 16.57 -7.25 4.01
C GLU A 24 17.93 -6.54 4.02
N VAL A 25 18.31 -5.99 5.16
CA VAL A 25 19.61 -5.33 5.37
C VAL A 25 20.28 -5.94 6.60
N LYS A 26 21.38 -6.68 6.39
CA LYS A 26 22.13 -7.34 7.48
C LYS A 26 21.22 -8.19 8.40
N ASP A 27 20.42 -9.05 7.79
CA ASP A 27 19.46 -9.94 8.47
C ASP A 27 18.28 -9.21 9.16
N GLU A 28 18.09 -7.91 8.90
CA GLU A 28 16.91 -7.16 9.33
C GLU A 28 15.96 -6.88 8.17
N GLU A 29 14.70 -7.29 8.32
CA GLU A 29 13.60 -6.91 7.42
C GLU A 29 13.13 -5.48 7.70
N LEU A 30 13.27 -4.62 6.69
CA LEU A 30 12.86 -3.23 6.70
C LEU A 30 11.73 -3.00 5.69
N PRO A 31 10.51 -2.65 6.14
CA PRO A 31 9.47 -2.19 5.23
C PRO A 31 9.80 -0.77 4.78
N ILE A 32 9.97 -0.59 3.47
CA ILE A 32 10.30 0.69 2.84
C ILE A 32 9.25 1.00 1.76
N ILE A 33 8.75 2.22 1.78
CA ILE A 33 7.93 2.76 0.69
C ILE A 33 8.87 3.43 -0.30
N PHE A 34 8.88 2.96 -1.54
CA PHE A 34 9.62 3.58 -2.63
C PHE A 34 8.70 4.49 -3.42
N ILE A 35 9.12 5.74 -3.63
CA ILE A 35 8.44 6.68 -4.53
C ILE A 35 9.35 6.89 -5.72
N LYS A 36 8.90 6.45 -6.91
CA LYS A 36 9.62 6.67 -8.17
C LYS A 36 8.93 7.79 -8.94
N ASP A 37 9.62 8.90 -9.14
CA ASP A 37 9.05 10.09 -9.77
C ASP A 37 10.15 10.84 -10.55
N TYR A 38 9.74 11.83 -11.34
CA TYR A 38 10.68 12.71 -12.04
C TYR A 38 11.53 13.47 -11.03
N GLU A 39 12.83 13.52 -11.27
CA GLU A 39 13.79 14.19 -10.41
C GLU A 39 13.39 15.65 -10.10
N SER A 40 12.80 16.36 -11.06
CA SER A 40 12.30 17.73 -10.86
C SER A 40 11.22 17.84 -9.79
N ASN A 41 10.34 16.85 -9.68
CA ASN A 41 9.27 16.82 -8.68
C ASN A 41 9.85 16.51 -7.29
N LEU A 42 10.82 15.59 -7.25
CA LEU A 42 11.44 15.13 -6.00
C LEU A 42 12.34 16.20 -5.36
N HIS A 43 12.98 17.06 -6.15
CA HIS A 43 13.79 18.17 -5.62
C HIS A 43 12.96 19.26 -4.94
N ASN A 44 11.65 19.36 -5.25
CA ASN A 44 10.75 20.29 -4.57
C ASN A 44 10.41 19.82 -3.14
N ILE A 45 10.64 18.55 -2.82
CA ILE A 45 10.47 18.01 -1.47
C ILE A 45 11.70 18.37 -0.65
N GLU A 46 11.62 19.42 0.17
CA GLU A 46 12.70 19.83 1.06
C GLU A 46 13.01 18.76 2.13
N ASP A 47 14.26 18.73 2.60
CA ASP A 47 14.70 17.75 3.61
C ASP A 47 13.98 17.91 4.96
N GLU A 48 13.55 19.13 5.30
CA GLU A 48 12.80 19.46 6.52
C GLU A 48 11.31 19.72 6.24
N CYS A 49 10.73 19.08 5.23
CA CYS A 49 9.32 19.28 4.89
C CYS A 49 8.36 18.66 5.94
N ILE A 50 7.20 19.31 6.10
CA ILE A 50 6.08 18.72 6.86
C ILE A 50 5.54 17.53 6.08
N VAL A 51 5.44 16.37 6.73
CA VAL A 51 4.84 15.18 6.14
C VAL A 51 3.46 14.93 6.74
N GLY A 52 2.43 15.04 5.91
CA GLY A 52 1.08 14.61 6.24
C GLY A 52 0.90 13.12 5.94
N ILE A 53 0.23 12.40 6.84
CA ILE A 53 -0.17 11.01 6.63
C ILE A 53 -1.66 10.89 6.87
N LYS A 54 -2.39 10.29 5.91
CA LYS A 54 -3.79 9.89 6.09
C LYS A 54 -3.94 8.42 5.73
N SER A 55 -4.88 7.73 6.38
CA SER A 55 -5.20 6.35 6.01
C SER A 55 -6.68 6.06 6.15
N SER A 56 -7.18 5.13 5.34
CA SER A 56 -8.59 4.75 5.36
C SER A 56 -8.80 3.30 4.96
N ASN A 57 -9.87 2.70 5.49
CA ASN A 57 -10.35 1.38 5.10
C ASN A 57 -11.50 1.55 4.11
N ILE A 58 -11.31 1.10 2.89
CA ILE A 58 -12.28 1.25 1.80
C ILE A 58 -12.77 -0.15 1.46
N GLU A 59 -14.08 -0.40 1.60
CA GLU A 59 -14.65 -1.74 1.37
C GLU A 59 -15.87 -1.72 0.46
N ASN A 60 -16.07 -2.86 -0.19
CA ASN A 60 -17.34 -3.24 -0.77
C ASN A 60 -17.74 -4.64 -0.25
N LYS A 61 -18.71 -5.29 -0.88
CA LYS A 61 -19.18 -6.62 -0.46
C LYS A 61 -18.15 -7.73 -0.68
N ASP A 62 -17.20 -7.53 -1.59
CA ASP A 62 -16.28 -8.55 -2.08
C ASP A 62 -14.88 -8.40 -1.50
N ILE A 63 -14.39 -7.16 -1.34
CA ILE A 63 -13.01 -6.83 -0.94
C ILE A 63 -12.96 -5.62 0.00
N MET A 64 -11.90 -5.56 0.80
CA MET A 64 -11.50 -4.37 1.57
C MET A 64 -10.06 -4.00 1.23
N LEU A 65 -9.83 -2.74 0.89
CA LEU A 65 -8.53 -2.15 0.65
C LEU A 65 -8.15 -1.21 1.78
N TYR A 66 -6.85 -1.09 2.01
CA TYR A 66 -6.29 -0.09 2.91
C TYR A 66 -5.58 0.96 2.07
N LEU A 67 -6.07 2.19 2.11
CA LEU A 67 -5.46 3.34 1.45
C LEU A 67 -4.54 4.05 2.45
N LEU A 68 -3.30 4.26 2.06
CA LEU A 68 -2.35 5.13 2.73
C LEU A 68 -2.01 6.30 1.80
N MET A 69 -2.18 7.52 2.27
CA MET A 69 -1.79 8.73 1.55
C MET A 69 -0.69 9.47 2.30
N LEU A 70 0.29 9.96 1.55
CA LEU A 70 1.43 10.74 2.02
C LEU A 70 1.43 12.08 1.30
N LYS A 71 1.59 13.17 2.05
CA LYS A 71 1.73 14.53 1.51
C LYS A 71 3.02 15.13 2.01
N PHE A 72 3.85 15.65 1.12
CA PHE A 72 5.12 16.28 1.47
C PHE A 72 5.06 17.79 1.21
N GLY A 73 5.32 18.58 2.25
CA GLY A 73 5.26 20.04 2.17
C GLY A 73 3.83 20.59 2.12
N GLU A 74 3.73 21.88 1.79
CA GLU A 74 2.44 22.58 1.75
C GLU A 74 1.71 22.42 0.41
N ASP A 75 2.44 22.14 -0.66
CA ASP A 75 1.87 21.92 -1.99
C ASP A 75 1.11 20.58 -2.08
N TYR A 76 0.15 20.52 -3.00
CA TYR A 76 -0.60 19.31 -3.34
C TYR A 76 0.06 18.50 -4.46
N GLU A 77 1.06 19.08 -5.15
CA GLU A 77 1.83 18.39 -6.21
C GLU A 77 2.63 17.18 -5.68
N ALA A 78 2.94 17.13 -4.39
CA ALA A 78 3.69 16.04 -3.74
C ALA A 78 2.78 15.18 -2.84
N ILE A 79 1.63 14.76 -3.39
CA ILE A 79 0.73 13.78 -2.76
C ILE A 79 0.87 12.44 -3.47
N TYR A 80 1.00 11.39 -2.67
CA TYR A 80 1.19 10.03 -3.12
C TYR A 80 0.23 9.10 -2.39
N ASP A 81 -0.41 8.20 -3.13
CA ASP A 81 -1.31 7.18 -2.58
C ASP A 81 -0.77 5.77 -2.78
N ILE A 82 -1.11 4.89 -1.84
CA ILE A 82 -0.77 3.46 -1.87
C ILE A 82 -2.00 2.66 -1.48
N TRP A 83 -2.39 1.75 -2.36
CA TRP A 83 -3.52 0.86 -2.15
C TRP A 83 -3.04 -0.53 -1.79
N PHE A 84 -3.32 -0.95 -0.56
CA PHE A 84 -3.00 -2.28 -0.08
C PHE A 84 -4.20 -3.21 -0.20
N ASN A 85 -3.91 -4.40 -0.71
CA ASN A 85 -4.81 -5.54 -0.78
C ASN A 85 -4.20 -6.68 0.03
N TYR A 86 -4.74 -6.95 1.22
CA TYR A 86 -4.26 -8.02 2.12
C TYR A 86 -4.36 -9.45 1.54
N GLY A 87 -5.13 -9.63 0.47
CA GLY A 87 -5.14 -10.86 -0.32
C GLY A 87 -3.79 -11.15 -0.97
N LEU A 88 -3.06 -10.10 -1.37
CA LEU A 88 -1.74 -10.19 -1.99
C LEU A 88 -0.66 -10.42 -0.93
N GLU A 89 0.21 -11.41 -1.19
CA GLU A 89 1.23 -11.83 -0.23
C GLU A 89 2.21 -10.72 0.12
N GLY A 90 2.79 -10.03 -0.88
CA GLY A 90 3.73 -8.94 -0.61
C GLY A 90 3.11 -7.77 0.16
N HIS A 91 1.85 -7.42 -0.12
CA HIS A 91 1.13 -6.42 0.65
C HIS A 91 0.88 -6.88 2.09
N ARG A 92 0.44 -8.13 2.26
CA ARG A 92 0.19 -8.73 3.57
C ARG A 92 1.46 -8.77 4.42
N GLU A 93 2.58 -9.19 3.85
CA GLU A 93 3.87 -9.19 4.54
C GLU A 93 4.27 -7.77 4.93
N PHE A 94 4.25 -6.83 3.99
CA PHE A 94 4.59 -5.43 4.25
C PHE A 94 3.78 -4.84 5.41
N LEU A 95 2.45 -5.01 5.37
CA LEU A 95 1.54 -4.50 6.40
C LEU A 95 1.78 -5.16 7.77
N ASN A 96 2.06 -6.46 7.79
CA ASN A 96 2.37 -7.17 9.03
C ASN A 96 3.72 -6.78 9.62
N THR A 97 4.67 -6.31 8.81
CA THR A 97 5.96 -5.82 9.28
C THR A 97 5.86 -4.35 9.73
N ILE A 98 5.27 -3.48 8.92
CA ILE A 98 5.22 -2.03 9.19
C ILE A 98 4.41 -1.70 10.45
N LYS A 99 3.36 -2.46 10.77
CA LYS A 99 2.53 -2.22 11.98
C LYS A 99 3.31 -2.25 13.29
N TYR A 100 4.43 -2.97 13.33
CA TYR A 100 5.30 -3.06 14.51
C TYR A 100 6.42 -2.03 14.51
N LYS A 101 6.74 -1.41 13.37
CA LYS A 101 7.82 -0.42 13.26
C LYS A 101 7.34 0.93 13.80
N ASP A 102 8.14 1.58 14.65
CA ASP A 102 7.83 2.92 15.17
C ASP A 102 7.92 4.02 14.12
N ARG A 103 8.60 3.73 13.01
CA ARG A 103 8.88 4.68 11.95
C ARG A 103 8.65 4.04 10.59
N ILE A 104 8.34 4.87 9.60
CA ILE A 104 8.14 4.51 8.20
C ILE A 104 9.30 5.12 7.42
N LEU A 105 9.97 4.30 6.63
CA LEU A 105 11.04 4.73 5.73
C LEU A 105 10.45 4.94 4.34
N ILE A 106 10.72 6.10 3.76
CA ILE A 106 10.30 6.47 2.41
C ILE A 106 11.55 6.79 1.61
N ASP A 107 11.78 6.06 0.53
CA ASP A 107 12.96 6.18 -0.34
C ASP A 107 12.54 6.72 -1.71
N PHE A 108 13.11 7.87 -2.07
CA PHE A 108 12.78 8.57 -3.30
C PHE A 108 13.78 8.23 -4.40
N ARG A 109 13.25 7.90 -5.58
CA ARG A 109 13.99 7.40 -6.73
C ARG A 109 13.63 8.22 -7.96
N SER A 110 14.64 8.64 -8.72
CA SER A 110 14.42 9.28 -10.01
C SER A 110 13.85 8.30 -11.04
N GLU A 111 13.49 8.82 -12.21
CA GLU A 111 13.11 8.04 -13.39
C GLU A 111 14.17 6.98 -13.78
N ASP A 112 15.44 7.27 -13.53
CA ASP A 112 16.60 6.39 -13.79
C ASP A 112 16.91 5.43 -12.61
N ASN A 113 16.06 5.40 -11.58
CA ASN A 113 16.23 4.66 -10.32
C ASN A 113 17.40 5.12 -9.45
N GLU A 114 17.96 6.31 -9.72
CA GLU A 114 18.96 6.90 -8.83
C GLU A 114 18.30 7.33 -7.53
N ARG A 115 18.97 7.05 -6.40
CA ARG A 115 18.48 7.44 -5.08
C ARG A 115 18.64 8.95 -4.93
N ILE A 116 17.52 9.65 -4.74
CA ILE A 116 17.51 11.09 -4.47
C ILE A 116 17.67 11.35 -2.98
N LYS A 117 16.76 10.79 -2.17
CA LYS A 117 16.78 10.94 -0.72
C LYS A 117 15.98 9.86 0.00
N THR A 118 16.08 9.85 1.32
CA THR A 118 15.26 9.01 2.20
C THR A 118 14.75 9.86 3.35
N ILE A 119 13.45 9.77 3.60
CA ILE A 119 12.80 10.43 4.72
C ILE A 119 12.31 9.35 5.68
N GLU A 120 12.45 9.63 6.97
CA GLU A 120 11.98 8.77 8.04
C GLU A 120 10.91 9.52 8.84
N ILE A 121 9.70 8.96 8.92
CA ILE A 121 8.57 9.58 9.61
C ILE A 121 8.03 8.69 10.72
N GLN A 122 7.40 9.29 11.72
CA GLN A 122 6.76 8.53 12.78
C GLN A 122 5.59 7.71 12.22
N ASN A 123 5.52 6.44 12.61
CA ASN A 123 4.41 5.58 12.23
C ASN A 123 3.17 5.90 13.09
N THR A 124 2.28 6.73 12.56
CA THR A 124 1.00 7.09 13.19
C THR A 124 -0.16 6.20 12.77
N ILE A 125 0.03 5.33 11.78
CA ILE A 125 -1.05 4.53 11.16
C ILE A 125 -1.29 3.17 11.83
N LYS A 126 -0.49 2.79 12.84
CA LYS A 126 -0.54 1.47 13.50
C LYS A 126 -1.95 1.06 13.95
N GLY A 127 -2.71 2.00 14.51
CA GLY A 127 -4.05 1.74 15.03
C GLY A 127 -5.05 1.41 13.93
N ASP A 128 -5.10 2.23 12.89
CA ASP A 128 -5.99 2.04 11.73
C ASP A 128 -5.62 0.77 10.95
N LEU A 129 -4.33 0.51 10.83
CA LEU A 129 -3.78 -0.69 10.19
C LEU A 129 -4.16 -1.97 10.95
N GLN A 130 -4.10 -1.98 12.29
CA GLN A 130 -4.49 -3.17 13.04
C GLN A 130 -5.96 -3.53 12.80
N LYS A 131 -6.85 -2.52 12.75
CA LYS A 131 -8.27 -2.72 12.43
C LYS A 131 -8.47 -3.30 11.03
N TYR A 132 -7.71 -2.82 10.04
CA TYR A 132 -7.74 -3.38 8.69
C TYR A 132 -7.37 -4.87 8.68
N ILE A 133 -6.27 -5.21 9.36
CA ILE A 133 -5.74 -6.57 9.42
C ILE A 133 -6.73 -7.51 10.10
N ASP A 134 -7.27 -7.11 11.25
CA ASP A 134 -8.26 -7.92 11.99
C ASP A 134 -9.48 -8.23 11.12
N ASN A 135 -10.05 -7.20 10.46
CA ASN A 135 -11.19 -7.37 9.55
C ASN A 135 -10.85 -8.26 8.34
N SER A 136 -9.62 -8.19 7.85
CA SER A 136 -9.15 -9.00 6.72
C SER A 136 -8.97 -10.47 7.11
N GLU A 137 -8.61 -10.72 8.36
CA GLU A 137 -8.43 -12.05 8.94
C GLU A 137 -9.68 -12.66 9.57
N ASP A 138 -10.82 -11.99 9.50
CA ASP A 138 -12.09 -12.58 9.93
C ASP A 138 -12.40 -13.87 9.18
N GLU A 139 -13.02 -14.82 9.86
CA GLU A 139 -13.47 -16.07 9.25
C GLU A 139 -14.84 -15.89 8.59
N ILE A 140 -14.92 -16.25 7.31
CA ILE A 140 -16.16 -16.30 6.55
C ILE A 140 -16.48 -17.74 6.14
N ILE A 141 -17.76 -18.01 5.89
CA ILE A 141 -18.22 -19.29 5.35
C ILE A 141 -18.15 -19.22 3.82
N ALA A 142 -17.34 -20.09 3.22
CA ALA A 142 -17.19 -20.19 1.77
C ALA A 142 -17.49 -21.61 1.29
N LYS A 143 -17.91 -21.73 0.03
CA LYS A 143 -18.19 -23.02 -0.60
C LYS A 143 -16.87 -23.71 -0.99
N GLU A 144 -16.64 -24.90 -0.45
CA GLU A 144 -15.47 -25.73 -0.78
C GLU A 144 -15.72 -26.65 -1.97
N GLY A 145 -16.96 -27.10 -2.15
CA GLY A 145 -17.28 -28.06 -3.21
C GLY A 145 -18.77 -28.39 -3.32
N LYS A 146 -19.08 -29.18 -4.34
CA LYS A 146 -20.41 -29.78 -4.52
C LYS A 146 -20.25 -31.23 -4.97
N VAL A 147 -20.85 -32.16 -4.25
CA VAL A 147 -20.93 -33.57 -4.64
C VAL A 147 -22.40 -33.96 -4.72
N SER A 148 -22.87 -34.25 -5.93
CA SER A 148 -24.30 -34.48 -6.20
C SER A 148 -25.16 -33.31 -5.69
N ASN A 149 -26.12 -33.54 -4.80
CA ASN A 149 -26.98 -32.52 -4.20
C ASN A 149 -26.47 -31.96 -2.87
N VAL A 150 -25.24 -32.28 -2.47
CA VAL A 150 -24.63 -31.79 -1.21
C VAL A 150 -23.62 -30.69 -1.52
N ILE A 151 -23.74 -29.55 -0.84
CA ILE A 151 -22.79 -28.43 -0.89
C ILE A 151 -21.95 -28.49 0.39
N THR A 152 -20.63 -28.54 0.24
CA THR A 152 -19.70 -28.48 1.37
C THR A 152 -19.30 -27.03 1.59
N LEU A 153 -19.43 -26.59 2.84
CA LEU A 153 -19.05 -25.26 3.28
C LEU A 153 -17.89 -25.37 4.27
N GLY A 154 -16.92 -24.49 4.13
CA GLY A 154 -15.75 -24.38 5.00
C GLY A 154 -15.61 -22.98 5.57
N LYS A 155 -14.81 -22.86 6.62
CA LYS A 155 -14.39 -21.57 7.15
C LYS A 155 -13.06 -21.18 6.52
N ILE A 156 -13.00 -19.99 5.93
CA ILE A 156 -11.77 -19.43 5.39
C ILE A 156 -11.56 -18.00 5.91
N LYS A 157 -10.32 -17.54 5.89
CA LYS A 157 -10.01 -16.12 6.13
C LYS A 157 -10.58 -15.26 5.01
N LYS A 158 -11.22 -14.13 5.33
CA LYS A 158 -11.89 -13.23 4.37
C LYS A 158 -10.98 -12.83 3.22
N TYR A 159 -9.73 -12.46 3.51
CA TYR A 159 -8.78 -12.06 2.47
C TYR A 159 -8.52 -13.14 1.40
N LYS A 160 -8.72 -14.43 1.71
CA LYS A 160 -8.49 -15.53 0.75
C LYS A 160 -9.54 -15.61 -0.35
N SER A 161 -10.67 -14.92 -0.20
CA SER A 161 -11.69 -14.83 -1.26
C SER A 161 -11.55 -13.60 -2.14
N TRP A 162 -10.56 -12.75 -1.90
CA TRP A 162 -10.38 -11.51 -2.65
C TRP A 162 -9.70 -11.77 -3.99
N ASP A 163 -10.19 -11.09 -5.02
CA ASP A 163 -9.71 -11.20 -6.40
C ASP A 163 -9.07 -9.87 -6.81
N GLU A 164 -7.95 -9.92 -7.54
CA GLU A 164 -7.22 -8.73 -8.00
C GLU A 164 -8.07 -7.81 -8.89
N ASN A 165 -8.96 -8.35 -9.73
CA ASN A 165 -9.82 -7.53 -10.57
C ASN A 165 -10.78 -6.68 -9.71
N LYS A 166 -11.17 -7.19 -8.53
CA LYS A 166 -12.03 -6.47 -7.59
C LYS A 166 -11.33 -5.31 -6.89
N MET A 167 -10.01 -5.37 -6.78
CA MET A 167 -9.21 -4.24 -6.31
C MET A 167 -9.31 -3.08 -7.30
N ASN A 168 -9.04 -3.33 -8.58
CA ASN A 168 -9.10 -2.28 -9.61
C ASN A 168 -10.51 -1.69 -9.74
N ASP A 169 -11.56 -2.53 -9.75
CA ASP A 169 -12.97 -2.08 -9.76
C ASP A 169 -13.27 -1.11 -8.60
N LEU A 170 -12.73 -1.38 -7.40
CA LEU A 170 -12.96 -0.56 -6.21
C LEU A 170 -12.15 0.74 -6.26
N ILE A 171 -10.90 0.69 -6.71
CA ILE A 171 -10.06 1.88 -6.89
C ILE A 171 -10.68 2.80 -7.94
N ASP A 172 -11.05 2.28 -9.11
CA ASP A 172 -11.67 3.05 -10.19
C ASP A 172 -12.96 3.74 -9.73
N LYS A 173 -13.75 3.04 -8.91
CA LYS A 173 -14.96 3.63 -8.34
C LYS A 173 -14.64 4.79 -7.39
N VAL A 174 -13.69 4.61 -6.49
CA VAL A 174 -13.31 5.68 -5.55
C VAL A 174 -12.70 6.85 -6.31
N CYS A 175 -11.75 6.61 -7.22
CA CYS A 175 -11.16 7.65 -8.05
C CYS A 175 -12.18 8.31 -8.99
N GLY A 176 -13.26 7.64 -9.35
CA GLY A 176 -14.37 8.23 -10.10
C GLY A 176 -15.29 9.15 -9.27
N ASP A 177 -15.23 9.06 -7.94
CA ASP A 177 -15.99 9.92 -7.02
C ASP A 177 -15.25 11.22 -6.66
N TYR A 178 -13.97 11.37 -7.04
CA TYR A 178 -13.12 12.54 -6.76
C TYR A 178 -12.47 13.09 -8.03
N ASP A 179 -12.36 14.40 -8.14
CA ASP A 179 -11.81 15.04 -9.35
C ASP A 179 -10.27 14.95 -9.44
N SER A 180 -9.59 14.78 -8.30
CA SER A 180 -8.13 14.69 -8.22
C SER A 180 -7.66 13.97 -6.95
N ILE A 181 -6.37 13.64 -6.89
CA ILE A 181 -5.74 13.13 -5.66
C ILE A 181 -5.79 14.14 -4.51
N GLU A 182 -5.83 15.43 -4.82
CA GLU A 182 -5.99 16.51 -3.84
C GLU A 182 -7.40 16.51 -3.23
N ASP A 183 -8.40 16.31 -4.08
CA ASP A 183 -9.80 16.21 -3.65
C ASP A 183 -9.99 14.96 -2.77
N LEU A 184 -9.41 13.82 -3.17
CA LEU A 184 -9.37 12.63 -2.34
C LEU A 184 -8.68 12.92 -0.98
N TRP A 185 -7.53 13.60 -1.00
CA TRP A 185 -6.80 13.97 0.22
C TRP A 185 -7.63 14.84 1.15
N LEU A 186 -8.36 15.82 0.63
CA LEU A 186 -9.16 16.75 1.44
C LEU A 186 -10.39 16.07 2.07
N ASN A 187 -10.94 15.06 1.39
CA ASN A 187 -12.16 14.37 1.81
C ASN A 187 -11.93 13.01 2.51
N LEU A 188 -10.68 12.58 2.65
CA LEU A 188 -10.30 11.40 3.43
C LEU A 188 -10.39 11.60 4.95
#